data_AF-A0A954CN56-F1
#
_entry.id   AF-A0A954CN56-F1
#
_cell.length_a   1.000
_cell.length_b   1.000
_cell.length_c   1.000
_cell.angle_alpha   90.00
_cell.angle_beta   90.00
_cell.angle_gamma   90.00
#
_symmetry.space_group_name_H-M   'P 1'
#
loop_
_entity.id
_entity.type
_entity.pdbx_description
1 polymer ?
#
loop_
_entity_poly.entity_id
_entity_poly.type
_entity_poly.pdbx_seq_one_letter_code
_entity_poly.pdbx_strand_id
1 'polypeptide(L)'
;YLGDLAIDPEEAAKLAADAGVRAYTIGLGRGVRHPFGGIIEPDFSTLQFIASKTGGQFYRAKSSEDLEKVYAEIDGLEKRELEDPRYRTADWFAIPLLLAGCLFAAGLLLEFLWIREVP
;
A
#
# COMPACT_ATOMS: atom_id res chain seq x y z
N TYR A 1 -0.65 28.41 -0.94
CA TYR A 1 -0.24 28.13 0.44
C TYR A 1 -0.13 26.62 0.70
N LEU A 2 0.77 25.92 -0.03
CA LEU A 2 1.10 24.50 0.19
C LEU A 2 2.62 24.24 -0.01
N GLY A 3 3.45 25.28 0.13
CA GLY A 3 4.90 25.20 -0.10
C GLY A 3 5.72 24.87 1.16
N ASP A 4 5.21 25.20 2.35
CA ASP A 4 6.01 25.16 3.59
C ASP A 4 6.05 23.79 4.31
N LEU A 5 5.40 22.76 3.75
CA LEU A 5 5.44 21.38 4.26
C LEU A 5 6.13 20.40 3.28
N ALA A 6 6.59 20.89 2.13
CA ALA A 6 7.27 20.06 1.15
C ALA A 6 8.76 20.00 1.51
N ILE A 7 9.19 18.87 2.06
CA ILE A 7 10.61 18.53 2.17
C ILE A 7 11.20 18.38 0.77
N ASP A 8 12.44 18.85 0.59
CA ASP A 8 13.15 18.67 -0.67
C ASP A 8 13.34 17.17 -0.96
N PRO A 9 13.10 16.67 -2.18
CA PRO A 9 13.23 15.25 -2.50
C PRO A 9 14.62 14.67 -2.19
N GLU A 10 15.69 15.46 -2.32
CA GLU A 10 17.04 15.00 -1.99
C GLU A 10 17.23 14.87 -0.47
N GLU A 11 16.62 15.78 0.30
CA GLU A 11 16.60 15.72 1.76
C GLU A 11 15.77 14.53 2.26
N ALA A 12 14.60 14.29 1.64
CA ALA A 12 13.78 13.11 1.89
C ALA A 12 14.54 11.80 1.62
N ALA A 13 15.31 11.75 0.54
CA ALA A 13 16.13 10.58 0.20
C ALA A 13 17.24 10.32 1.24
N LYS A 14 17.84 11.39 1.79
CA LYS A 14 18.83 11.27 2.87
C LYS A 14 18.18 10.66 4.12
N LEU A 15 17.03 11.19 4.54
CA LEU A 15 16.30 10.66 5.69
C LEU A 15 15.85 9.20 5.50
N ALA A 16 15.38 8.85 4.31
CA ALA A 16 15.00 7.46 3.99
C ALA A 16 16.21 6.52 4.07
N ALA A 17 17.36 6.95 3.54
CA ALA A 17 18.61 6.19 3.63
C ALA A 17 19.05 6.00 5.09
N ASP A 18 18.98 7.05 5.90
CA ASP A 18 19.32 7.01 7.33
C ASP A 18 18.38 6.08 8.12
N ALA A 19 17.12 5.99 7.70
CA ALA A 19 16.13 5.05 8.24
C ALA A 19 16.28 3.60 7.71
N GLY A 20 17.25 3.33 6.82
CA GLY A 20 17.43 2.02 6.20
C GLY A 20 16.33 1.63 5.20
N VAL A 21 15.58 2.61 4.70
CA VAL A 21 14.52 2.41 3.70
C VAL A 21 15.12 2.53 2.30
N ARG A 22 14.94 1.50 1.47
CA ARG A 22 15.35 1.49 0.06
C ARG A 22 14.22 2.03 -0.82
N ALA A 23 14.50 2.99 -1.69
CA ALA A 23 13.53 3.52 -2.65
C ALA A 23 13.91 3.15 -4.08
N TYR A 24 12.97 2.56 -4.82
CA TYR A 24 13.09 2.34 -6.26
C TYR A 24 12.30 3.43 -6.99
N THR A 25 12.90 4.02 -8.01
CA THR A 25 12.30 5.14 -8.74
C THR A 25 12.07 4.77 -10.19
N ILE A 26 10.89 5.10 -10.73
CA ILE A 26 10.53 4.80 -12.11
C ILE A 26 10.27 6.11 -12.85
N GLY A 27 11.13 6.46 -13.80
CA GLY A 27 10.97 7.60 -14.69
C GLY A 27 10.04 7.27 -15.86
N LEU A 28 8.86 7.89 -15.87
CA LEU A 28 7.90 7.81 -16.96
C LEU A 28 8.05 9.00 -17.89
N GLY A 29 8.30 8.76 -19.17
CA GLY A 29 8.35 9.84 -20.15
C GLY A 29 9.08 9.48 -21.44
N ARG A 30 8.52 9.97 -22.55
CA ARG A 30 9.16 9.97 -23.87
C ARG A 30 9.56 11.40 -24.21
N GLY A 31 10.69 11.54 -24.91
CA GLY A 31 11.14 12.84 -25.36
C GLY A 31 10.08 13.51 -26.23
N VAL A 32 9.82 14.80 -25.98
CA VAL A 32 8.81 15.57 -26.71
C VAL A 32 9.49 16.30 -27.86
N ARG A 33 8.95 16.15 -29.06
CA ARG A 33 9.50 16.83 -30.25
C ARG A 33 9.18 18.32 -30.16
N HIS A 34 10.21 19.15 -30.23
CA HIS A 34 10.05 20.60 -30.18
C HIS A 34 9.57 21.15 -31.54
N PRO A 35 8.71 22.20 -31.57
CA PRO A 35 8.17 22.74 -32.82
C PRO A 35 9.22 23.23 -33.81
N PHE A 36 10.36 23.70 -33.31
CA PHE A 36 11.47 24.21 -34.11
C PHE A 36 12.56 23.18 -34.41
N GLY A 37 12.28 21.89 -34.17
CA GLY A 37 13.25 20.80 -34.33
C GLY A 37 13.93 20.41 -33.01
N GLY A 38 14.43 19.17 -32.94
CA GLY A 38 15.00 18.58 -31.73
C GLY A 38 13.99 17.79 -30.88
N ILE A 39 14.52 16.99 -29.95
CA ILE A 39 13.75 16.20 -28.97
C ILE A 39 14.17 16.69 -27.58
N ILE A 40 13.19 17.12 -26.77
CA ILE A 40 13.37 17.46 -25.36
C ILE A 40 13.19 16.18 -24.57
N GLU A 41 14.28 15.65 -24.02
CA GLU A 41 14.24 14.49 -23.13
C GLU A 41 13.79 14.91 -21.73
N PRO A 42 13.00 14.09 -21.02
CA PRO A 42 12.67 14.35 -19.62
C PRO A 42 13.91 14.23 -18.75
N ASP A 43 14.04 15.12 -17.74
CA ASP A 43 15.09 15.01 -16.73
C ASP A 43 14.66 14.04 -15.63
N PHE A 44 15.55 13.09 -15.32
CA PHE A 44 15.37 12.10 -14.26
C PHE A 44 16.52 12.14 -13.23
N SER A 45 17.32 13.21 -13.23
CA SER A 45 18.46 13.41 -12.34
C SER A 45 18.09 13.23 -10.86
N THR A 46 17.00 13.85 -10.40
CA THR A 46 16.52 13.72 -9.02
C THR A 46 16.08 12.29 -8.69
N LEU A 47 15.43 11.58 -9.62
CA LEU A 47 15.03 10.18 -9.40
C LEU A 47 16.25 9.27 -9.26
N GLN A 48 17.26 9.45 -10.13
CA GLN A 48 18.52 8.72 -10.04
C GLN A 48 19.25 9.00 -8.72
N PHE A 49 19.23 10.26 -8.26
CA PHE A 49 19.76 10.62 -6.95
C PHE A 49 19.05 9.89 -5.81
N ILE A 50 17.71 9.89 -5.78
CA ILE A 50 16.94 9.22 -4.73
C ILE A 50 17.24 7.71 -4.69
N ALA A 51 17.20 7.04 -5.84
CA ALA A 51 17.48 5.61 -5.92
C ALA A 51 18.91 5.28 -5.47
N SER A 52 19.90 6.02 -5.97
CA SER A 52 21.30 5.79 -5.58
C SER A 52 21.56 6.08 -4.11
N LYS A 53 20.97 7.15 -3.57
CA LYS A 53 21.16 7.55 -2.16
C LYS A 53 20.56 6.55 -1.18
N THR A 54 19.41 5.95 -1.52
CA THR A 54 18.70 4.97 -0.69
C THR A 54 19.13 3.52 -0.94
N GLY A 55 20.02 3.27 -1.91
CA GLY A 55 20.47 1.93 -2.26
C GLY A 55 19.46 1.10 -3.06
N GLY A 56 18.47 1.75 -3.69
CA GLY A 56 17.58 1.13 -4.67
C GLY A 56 18.11 1.27 -6.11
N GLN A 57 17.22 1.11 -7.09
CA GLN A 57 17.54 1.27 -8.50
C GLN A 57 16.59 2.24 -9.22
N PHE A 58 17.13 2.91 -10.24
CA PHE A 58 16.38 3.76 -11.14
C PHE A 58 16.01 2.97 -12.41
N TYR A 59 14.72 3.01 -12.75
CA TYR A 59 14.18 2.41 -13.95
C TYR A 59 13.58 3.47 -14.85
N ARG A 60 13.70 3.28 -16.16
CA ARG A 60 13.07 4.15 -17.16
C ARG A 60 12.07 3.35 -17.97
N ALA A 61 10.80 3.74 -17.91
CA ALA A 61 9.73 3.10 -18.67
C ALA A 61 9.17 4.06 -19.73
N LYS A 62 9.13 3.62 -20.99
CA LYS A 62 8.62 4.42 -22.12
C LYS A 62 7.23 3.97 -22.58
N SER A 63 6.80 2.78 -22.17
CA SER A 63 5.46 2.22 -22.41
C SER A 63 4.89 1.51 -21.18
N SER A 64 3.62 1.10 -21.28
CA SER A 64 2.94 0.23 -20.31
C SER A 64 3.66 -1.10 -20.11
N GLU A 65 4.12 -1.71 -21.21
CA GLU A 65 4.79 -3.02 -21.18
C GLU A 65 6.16 -2.91 -20.49
N ASP A 66 6.87 -1.78 -20.66
CA ASP A 66 8.11 -1.52 -19.93
C ASP A 66 7.84 -1.39 -18.43
N LEU A 67 6.75 -0.71 -18.06
CA LEU A 67 6.38 -0.50 -16.67
C LEU A 67 6.03 -1.84 -15.98
N GLU A 68 5.28 -2.72 -16.65
CA GLU A 68 4.97 -4.06 -16.13
C GLU A 68 6.25 -4.89 -15.89
N LYS A 69 7.21 -4.83 -16.81
CA LYS A 69 8.51 -5.52 -16.63
C LYS A 69 9.29 -4.99 -15.43
N VAL A 70 9.33 -3.67 -15.26
CA VAL A 70 9.99 -3.03 -14.12
C VAL A 70 9.36 -3.48 -12.80
N TYR A 71 8.02 -3.51 -12.72
CA TYR A 71 7.34 -4.02 -11.52
C TYR A 71 7.66 -5.49 -11.24
N ALA A 72 7.68 -6.34 -12.26
CA ALA A 72 8.04 -7.75 -12.11
C ALA A 72 9.50 -7.94 -11.65
N GLU A 73 10.42 -7.09 -12.11
CA GLU A 73 11.81 -7.10 -11.66
C GLU A 73 11.94 -6.68 -10.19
N ILE A 74 11.28 -5.59 -9.79
CA ILE A 74 11.28 -5.11 -8.40
C ILE A 74 10.71 -6.18 -7.46
N ASP A 75 9.61 -6.84 -7.85
CA ASP A 75 9.01 -7.94 -7.11
C ASP A 75 9.97 -9.14 -6.94
N GLY A 76 10.77 -9.44 -7.97
CA GLY A 76 11.78 -10.49 -7.91
C GLY A 76 12.99 -10.16 -7.02
N LEU A 77 13.34 -8.88 -6.88
CA LEU A 77 14.45 -8.40 -6.05
C LEU A 77 14.07 -8.35 -4.55
N GLU A 78 12.80 -8.13 -4.22
CA GLU A 78 12.27 -8.15 -2.85
C GLU A 78 11.67 -9.53 -2.51
N LYS A 79 12.51 -10.56 -2.33
CA LYS A 79 12.11 -11.70 -1.47
C LYS A 79 12.20 -11.24 -0.01
N ARG A 80 11.17 -10.56 0.49
CA ARG A 80 10.98 -10.35 1.92
C ARG A 80 9.66 -10.96 2.35
N GLU A 81 9.76 -11.85 3.34
CA GLU A 81 8.63 -12.27 4.15
C GLU A 81 7.89 -11.01 4.58
N LEU A 82 6.73 -10.81 3.98
CA LEU A 82 5.76 -9.88 4.51
C LEU A 82 5.36 -10.45 5.88
N GLU A 83 6.12 -10.14 6.94
CA GLU A 83 5.49 -9.73 8.19
C GLU A 83 4.72 -8.44 7.88
N ASP A 84 3.70 -8.58 7.05
CA ASP A 84 2.54 -7.73 7.08
C ASP A 84 1.80 -8.27 8.31
N PRO A 85 1.88 -7.61 9.48
CA PRO A 85 0.82 -7.78 10.45
C PRO A 85 -0.41 -7.17 9.77
N ARG A 86 -0.99 -7.91 8.82
CA ARG A 86 -2.40 -7.81 8.52
C ARG A 86 -3.00 -8.07 9.87
N TYR A 87 -3.36 -7.00 10.55
CA TYR A 87 -4.34 -6.99 11.60
C TYR A 87 -5.61 -7.49 10.92
N ARG A 88 -5.68 -8.81 10.69
CA ARG A 88 -6.93 -9.52 10.65
C ARG A 88 -7.43 -9.40 12.06
N THR A 89 -8.18 -8.33 12.31
CA THR A 89 -9.12 -8.30 13.42
C THR A 89 -9.93 -9.58 13.27
N ALA A 90 -9.61 -10.57 14.09
CA ALA A 90 -10.42 -11.76 14.19
C ALA A 90 -11.76 -11.25 14.74
N ASP A 91 -12.82 -11.34 13.93
CA ASP A 91 -14.15 -10.95 14.37
C ASP A 91 -14.67 -11.96 15.38
N TRP A 92 -14.40 -11.71 16.66
CA TRP A 92 -14.92 -12.50 17.78
C TRP A 92 -16.43 -12.30 18.02
N PHE A 93 -17.14 -11.64 17.10
CA PHE A 93 -18.57 -11.32 17.20
C PHE A 93 -19.48 -12.55 17.17
N ALA A 94 -19.01 -13.68 16.63
CA ALA A 94 -19.79 -14.91 16.57
C ALA A 94 -20.19 -15.44 17.96
N ILE A 95 -19.28 -15.38 18.94
CA ILE A 95 -19.52 -15.90 20.30
C ILE A 95 -20.63 -15.12 21.04
N PRO A 96 -20.57 -13.77 21.18
CA PRO A 96 -21.61 -13.02 21.87
C PRO A 96 -22.96 -13.10 21.12
N LEU A 97 -22.96 -13.18 19.79
CA LEU A 97 -24.18 -13.32 19.00
C LEU A 97 -24.89 -14.67 19.27
N LEU A 98 -24.12 -15.76 19.32
CA LEU A 98 -24.65 -17.10 19.60
C LEU A 98 -25.18 -17.18 21.04
N LEU A 99 -24.46 -16.61 22.01
CA LEU A 99 -24.89 -16.54 23.40
C LEU A 99 -26.22 -15.77 23.55
N ALA A 100 -26.33 -14.60 22.93
CA ALA A 100 -27.54 -13.80 22.95
C ALA A 100 -28.73 -14.53 22.29
N GLY A 101 -28.49 -15.21 21.17
CA GLY A 101 -29.50 -16.03 20.50
C GLY A 101 -29.99 -17.19 21.37
N CYS A 102 -29.08 -17.90 22.04
CA CYS A 102 -29.43 -18.97 22.97
C CYS A 102 -30.24 -18.46 24.18
N LEU A 103 -29.86 -17.33 24.77
CA LEU A 103 -30.57 -16.73 25.90
C LEU A 103 -32.00 -16.32 25.50
N PHE A 104 -32.13 -15.71 24.32
CA PHE A 104 -33.42 -15.30 23.77
C PHE A 104 -34.34 -16.50 23.49
N ALA A 105 -33.80 -17.56 22.87
CA ALA A 105 -34.55 -18.78 22.62
C ALA A 105 -34.98 -19.50 23.92
N ALA A 106 -34.11 -19.51 24.94
CA ALA A 106 -34.45 -20.07 26.26
C ALA A 106 -35.56 -19.27 26.95
N GLY A 107 -35.54 -17.93 26.85
CA GLY A 107 -36.62 -17.07 27.36
C GLY A 107 -37.96 -17.36 26.69
N LEU A 108 -37.99 -17.48 25.36
CA LEU A 108 -39.21 -17.86 24.63
C LEU A 108 -39.69 -19.25 25.04
N LEU A 109 -38.81 -20.24 25.16
CA LEU A 109 -39.17 -21.59 25.62
C LEU A 109 -39.80 -21.58 27.02
N LEU A 110 -39.24 -20.80 27.95
CA LEU A 110 -39.80 -20.65 29.29
C LEU A 110 -41.18 -20.02 29.25
N GLU A 111 -41.39 -18.96 28.46
CA GLU A 111 -42.73 -18.37 28.29
C GLU A 111 -43.72 -19.35 27.66
N PHE A 112 -43.31 -20.08 26.61
CA PHE A 112 -44.18 -21.06 25.95
C PHE A 112 -44.54 -22.26 26.84
N LEU A 113 -43.63 -22.70 27.71
CA LEU A 113 -43.89 -23.77 28.67
C LEU A 113 -44.70 -23.27 29.86
N TRP A 114 -44.39 -22.08 30.40
CA TRP A 114 -45.09 -21.50 31.55
C TRP A 114 -46.53 -21.08 31.22
N ILE A 115 -46.79 -20.59 30.01
CA ILE A 115 -48.15 -20.21 29.55
C ILE A 115 -48.99 -21.44 29.20
N ARG A 116 -48.39 -22.62 28.99
CA ARG A 116 -49.14 -23.88 28.72
C ARG A 116 -49.56 -24.64 29.99
N GLU A 117 -48.97 -24.35 31.15
CA GLU A 117 -49.26 -25.09 32.39
C GLU A 117 -50.19 -24.37 33.38
N VAL A 118 -50.61 -23.13 33.08
CA VAL A 118 -51.61 -22.43 33.91
C VAL A 118 -52.93 -22.31 33.12
N PRO A 119 -53.95 -23.13 33.42
CA PRO A 119 -55.32 -22.90 32.96
C PRO A 119 -55.94 -21.65 33.58
#